data_AF-A0A7S3DVB7-F1
#
_entry.id   AF-A0A7S3DVB7-F1
#
_cell.length_a   1.000
_cell.length_b   1.000
_cell.length_c   1.000
_cell.angle_alpha   90.00
_cell.angle_beta   90.00
_cell.angle_gamma   90.00
#
_symmetry.space_group_name_H-M   'P 1'
#
loop_
_entity.id
_entity.type
_entity.pdbx_description
1 polymer ?
#
loop_
_entity_poly.entity_id
_entity_poly.type
_entity_poly.pdbx_seq_one_letter_code
_entity_poly.pdbx_strand_id
1 'polypeptide(L)'
;MLEFDRGLAIGKRLNVPSGASVRFEPGESKQVTLVDIGGSQTVITGNLLTNGVASTDRHDEIMQRVQEQGFLHKPQESVVSGKAYVLDRSSYADMYG
;
A
#
# COMPACT_ATOMS: atom_id res chain seq x y z
N MET A 1 -7.14 -14.10 -3.79
CA MET A 1 -6.28 -13.36 -2.84
C MET A 1 -5.35 -12.47 -3.64
N LEU A 2 -4.95 -11.29 -3.14
CA LEU A 2 -4.07 -10.39 -3.88
C LEU A 2 -2.60 -10.84 -3.77
N GLU A 3 -1.93 -10.92 -4.93
CA GLU A 3 -0.50 -11.19 -5.07
C GLU A 3 0.18 -9.95 -5.66
N PHE A 4 1.19 -9.43 -4.96
CA PHE A 4 1.99 -8.29 -5.37
C PHE A 4 3.28 -8.24 -4.56
N ASP A 5 4.17 -7.30 -4.87
CA ASP A 5 5.39 -7.10 -4.10
C ASP A 5 5.09 -6.46 -2.74
N ARG A 6 4.87 -7.33 -1.74
CA ARG A 6 4.67 -6.92 -0.35
C ARG A 6 5.86 -6.20 0.27
N GLY A 7 7.10 -6.52 -0.13
CA GLY A 7 8.29 -5.85 0.41
C GLY A 7 8.29 -4.37 0.05
N LEU A 8 7.98 -4.07 -1.21
CA LEU A 8 7.82 -2.69 -1.68
C LEU A 8 6.61 -1.96 -1.08
N ALA A 9 5.61 -2.68 -0.56
CA ALA A 9 4.38 -2.10 -0.02
C ALA A 9 4.43 -1.83 1.50
N ILE A 10 5.48 -2.24 2.21
CA ILE A 10 5.65 -1.99 3.64
C ILE A 10 5.65 -0.48 3.91
N GLY A 11 4.83 -0.04 4.87
CA GLY A 11 4.74 1.37 5.24
C GLY A 11 4.10 2.27 4.19
N LYS A 12 3.41 1.70 3.20
CA LYS A 12 2.74 2.46 2.14
C LYS A 12 1.22 2.30 2.16
N ARG A 13 0.54 3.24 1.51
CA ARG A 13 -0.90 3.22 1.26
C ARG A 13 -1.19 3.65 -0.18
N LEU A 14 -2.42 3.39 -0.64
CA LEU A 14 -2.88 3.84 -1.96
C LEU A 14 -2.79 5.37 -2.11
N ASN A 15 -2.27 5.81 -3.24
CA ASN A 15 -2.26 7.21 -3.66
C ASN A 15 -3.58 7.54 -4.38
N VAL A 16 -4.66 7.57 -3.61
CA VAL A 16 -6.02 7.90 -4.07
C VAL A 16 -6.59 9.00 -3.17
N PRO A 17 -7.67 9.69 -3.60
CA PRO A 17 -8.38 10.64 -2.76
C PRO A 17 -8.72 10.03 -1.40
N SER A 18 -8.64 10.82 -0.33
CA SER A 18 -9.05 10.38 1.00
C SER A 18 -10.50 9.88 0.97
N GLY A 19 -10.74 8.71 1.56
CA GLY A 19 -12.04 8.02 1.54
C GLY A 19 -12.32 7.16 0.30
N ALA A 20 -11.50 7.24 -0.76
CA ALA A 20 -11.66 6.42 -1.95
C ALA A 20 -11.04 5.01 -1.79
N SER A 21 -11.35 4.11 -2.73
CA SER A 21 -10.82 2.75 -2.76
C SER A 21 -10.53 2.26 -4.18
N VAL A 22 -9.72 1.20 -4.30
CA VAL A 22 -9.48 0.50 -5.57
C VAL A 22 -10.11 -0.88 -5.47
N ARG A 23 -11.01 -1.18 -6.41
CA ARG A 23 -11.68 -2.48 -6.52
C ARG A 23 -10.89 -3.40 -7.45
N PHE A 24 -10.71 -4.64 -7.02
CA PHE A 24 -10.12 -5.73 -7.80
C PHE A 24 -11.19 -6.81 -8.01
N GLU A 25 -11.56 -7.09 -9.26
CA GLU A 25 -12.43 -8.21 -9.59
C GLU A 25 -11.67 -9.55 -9.56
N PRO A 26 -12.37 -10.69 -9.45
CA PRO A 26 -11.72 -12.00 -9.51
C PRO A 26 -10.87 -12.17 -10.78
N GLY A 27 -9.57 -12.42 -10.61
CA GLY A 27 -8.61 -12.58 -11.70
C GLY A 27 -8.07 -11.28 -12.29
N GLU A 28 -8.52 -10.12 -11.82
CA GLU A 28 -8.06 -8.83 -12.31
C GLU A 28 -6.66 -8.48 -11.79
N SER A 29 -5.85 -7.90 -12.68
CA SER A 29 -4.57 -7.27 -12.33
C SER A 29 -4.61 -5.79 -12.69
N LYS A 30 -4.20 -4.94 -11.74
CA LYS A 30 -4.14 -3.48 -11.89
C LYS A 30 -2.83 -2.95 -11.33
N GLN A 31 -2.23 -1.99 -12.04
CA GLN A 31 -1.14 -1.20 -11.49
C GLN A 31 -1.72 -0.11 -10.58
N VAL A 32 -1.20 0.00 -9.36
CA VAL A 32 -1.59 1.02 -8.38
C VAL A 32 -0.37 1.85 -7.97
N THR A 33 -0.60 3.13 -7.68
CA THR A 33 0.44 4.00 -7.12
C THR A 33 0.33 3.98 -5.60
N LEU A 34 1.46 3.78 -4.93
CA LEU A 34 1.58 3.80 -3.49
C LEU A 34 2.37 5.02 -3.03
N VAL A 35 2.01 5.55 -1.86
CA VAL A 35 2.73 6.62 -1.16
C VAL A 35 3.04 6.18 0.25
N ASP A 36 4.12 6.71 0.82
CA ASP A 36 4.47 6.44 2.22
C ASP A 36 3.38 6.96 3.15
N ILE A 37 3.14 6.22 4.23
CA ILE A 37 2.36 6.75 5.35
C ILE A 37 3.17 7.87 6.01
N GLY A 38 2.48 8.93 6.44
CA GLY A 38 3.10 10.05 7.15
C GLY A 38 3.21 9.81 8.67
N GLY A 39 3.63 10.85 9.40
CA GLY A 39 3.73 10.80 10.86
C GLY A 39 4.82 9.84 11.37
N SER A 40 4.55 9.12 12.46
CA SER A 40 5.48 8.15 13.06
C SER A 40 5.62 6.84 12.29
N GLN A 41 4.96 6.72 11.13
CA GLN A 41 4.98 5.54 10.26
C GLN A 41 4.70 4.23 10.99
N THR A 42 3.79 4.25 11.97
CA THR A 42 3.44 3.11 12.81
C THR A 42 2.17 2.42 12.30
N VAL A 43 2.24 1.12 12.07
CA VAL A 43 1.12 0.28 11.58
C VAL A 43 0.84 -0.80 12.62
N ILE A 44 -0.27 -0.67 13.35
CA ILE A 44 -0.67 -1.56 14.46
C ILE A 44 -2.06 -2.19 14.25
N THR A 45 -2.60 -2.12 13.03
CA THR A 45 -3.95 -2.59 12.68
C THR A 45 -3.90 -3.60 11.52
N GLY A 46 -5.07 -4.07 11.07
CA GLY A 46 -5.18 -5.05 9.98
C GLY A 46 -4.76 -6.45 10.42
N ASN A 47 -3.98 -7.14 9.60
CA ASN A 47 -3.50 -8.51 9.88
C ASN A 47 -2.23 -8.54 10.75
N LEU A 48 -1.84 -7.42 11.36
CA LEU A 48 -0.70 -7.32 12.29
C LEU A 48 0.66 -7.77 11.70
N LEU A 49 0.83 -7.70 10.37
CA LEU A 49 2.08 -8.05 9.70
C LEU A 49 3.24 -7.12 10.13
N THR A 50 2.98 -5.81 10.21
CA THR A 50 3.98 -4.82 10.64
C THR A 50 4.02 -4.67 12.16
N ASN A 51 2.85 -4.57 12.80
CA ASN A 51 2.67 -4.40 14.25
C ASN A 51 3.74 -3.51 14.93
N GLY A 52 3.85 -2.26 14.49
CA GLY A 52 4.88 -1.32 14.95
C GLY A 52 5.31 -0.35 13.85
N VAL A 53 6.51 0.23 13.99
CA VAL A 53 7.07 1.16 13.00
C VAL A 53 7.41 0.41 11.71
N ALA A 54 7.00 0.93 10.56
CA ALA A 54 7.29 0.38 9.24
C ALA A 54 8.66 0.87 8.71
N SER A 55 9.73 0.57 9.46
CA SER A 55 11.11 0.91 9.08
C SER A 55 11.69 -0.14 8.12
N THR A 56 12.66 0.27 7.29
CA THR A 56 13.48 -0.60 6.45
C THR A 56 14.21 -1.67 7.27
N ASP A 57 14.62 -1.35 8.50
CA ASP A 57 15.33 -2.29 9.37
C ASP A 57 14.47 -3.49 9.81
N ARG A 58 13.14 -3.36 9.68
CA ARG A 58 12.18 -4.40 10.01
C ARG A 58 11.67 -5.13 8.77
N HIS A 59 12.23 -4.87 7.59
CA HIS A 59 11.75 -5.44 6.34
C HIS A 59 11.69 -6.97 6.40
N ASP A 60 12.78 -7.62 6.82
CA ASP A 60 12.88 -9.07 6.83
C ASP A 60 11.96 -9.71 7.87
N GLU A 61 11.85 -9.09 9.06
CA GLU A 61 10.90 -9.48 10.11
C GLU A 61 9.45 -9.46 9.59
N ILE A 62 9.07 -8.42 8.84
CA ILE A 62 7.72 -8.26 8.29
C ILE A 62 7.50 -9.28 7.17
N MET A 63 8.48 -9.49 6.29
CA MET A 63 8.40 -10.46 5.20
C MET A 63 8.36 -11.91 5.70
N GLN A 64 9.01 -12.21 6.83
CA GLN A 64 8.86 -13.50 7.50
C GLN A 64 7.40 -13.73 7.92
N ARG A 65 6.75 -12.75 8.57
CA ARG A 65 5.33 -12.86 8.95
C ARG A 65 4.40 -13.00 7.75
N VAL A 66 4.71 -12.32 6.64
CA VAL A 66 3.98 -12.47 5.37
C VAL A 66 3.97 -13.93 4.91
N GLN A 67 5.12 -14.59 4.95
CA GLN A 67 5.28 -16.00 4.56
C GLN A 67 4.58 -16.93 5.56
N GLU A 68 4.83 -16.75 6.86
CA GLU A 68 4.26 -17.58 7.93
C GLU A 68 2.72 -17.56 7.95
N GLN A 69 2.12 -16.41 7.64
CA GLN A 69 0.66 -16.25 7.57
C GLN A 69 0.08 -16.55 6.19
N GLY A 70 0.89 -17.00 5.23
CA GLY A 70 0.44 -17.46 3.91
C GLY A 70 -0.05 -16.37 2.96
N PHE A 71 0.39 -15.12 3.12
CA PHE A 71 0.02 -14.05 2.20
C PHE A 71 0.81 -14.15 0.89
N LEU A 72 0.12 -14.15 -0.27
CA LEU A 72 0.75 -14.21 -1.58
C LEU A 72 1.66 -12.99 -1.80
N HIS A 73 2.89 -13.24 -2.25
CA HIS A 73 3.91 -12.25 -2.52
C HIS A 73 4.63 -12.60 -3.81
N LYS A 74 4.88 -11.60 -4.65
CA LYS A 74 5.66 -11.73 -5.87
C LYS A 74 6.60 -10.53 -6.01
N PRO A 75 7.93 -10.72 -5.96
CA PRO A 75 8.88 -9.64 -6.17
C PRO A 75 8.70 -8.96 -7.53
N GLN A 76 8.88 -7.64 -7.57
CA GLN A 76 8.84 -6.85 -8.79
C GLN A 76 10.23 -6.31 -9.13
N GLU A 77 10.79 -6.74 -10.28
CA GLU A 77 12.15 -6.38 -10.71
C GLU A 77 12.30 -4.90 -11.10
N SER A 78 11.24 -4.29 -11.63
CA SER A 78 11.26 -2.90 -12.09
C SER A 78 10.16 -2.10 -11.41
N VAL A 79 10.55 -1.13 -10.58
CA VAL A 79 9.64 -0.20 -9.93
C VAL A 79 9.58 1.08 -10.76
N VAL A 80 8.41 1.37 -11.32
CA VAL A 80 8.17 2.62 -12.05
C VAL A 80 7.73 3.68 -11.06
N SER A 81 8.36 4.87 -11.11
CA SER A 81 7.89 6.01 -10.32
C SER A 81 6.46 6.39 -10.71
N GLY A 82 5.56 6.38 -9.73
CA GLY A 82 4.19 6.82 -9.92
C GLY A 82 4.08 8.32 -10.18
N LYS A 83 2.94 8.74 -10.74
CA LYS A 83 2.62 10.17 -10.88
C LYS A 83 1.89 10.67 -9.63
N ALA A 84 2.07 11.95 -9.32
CA ALA A 84 1.24 12.62 -8.32
C ALA A 84 -0.24 12.50 -8.70
N TYR A 85 -1.09 12.19 -7.72
CA TYR A 85 -2.53 12.22 -7.93
C TYR A 85 -2.99 13.67 -7.84
N VAL A 86 -3.65 14.17 -8.89
CA VAL A 86 -4.09 15.57 -8.99
C VAL A 86 -5.61 15.61 -9.05
N LEU A 87 -6.22 16.41 -8.20
CA LEU A 87 -7.63 16.76 -8.25
C LEU A 87 -7.76 18.22 -8.70
N ASP A 88 -8.69 18.47 -9.61
CA ASP A 88 -9.13 19.84 -9.88
C ASP A 88 -9.93 20.39 -8.69
N ARG A 89 -10.05 21.72 -8.63
CA ARG A 89 -10.69 22.41 -7.51
C ARG A 89 -12.17 22.04 -7.35
N SER A 90 -12.90 21.87 -8.46
CA SER A 90 -14.32 21.49 -8.41
C SER A 90 -14.49 20.10 -7.79
N SER A 91 -13.77 19.10 -8.30
CA SER A 91 -13.82 17.73 -7.76
C SER A 91 -13.40 17.68 -6.29
N TYR A 92 -12.39 18.46 -5.89
CA TYR A 92 -11.97 18.54 -4.48
C TYR A 92 -13.09 19.10 -3.59
N ALA A 93 -13.72 20.20 -3.99
CA ALA A 93 -14.80 20.83 -3.24
C ALA A 93 -16.01 19.90 -3.11
N ASP A 94 -16.38 19.18 -4.18
CA ASP A 94 -17.49 18.22 -4.15
C ASP A 94 -17.26 17.06 -3.17
N MET A 95 -16.00 16.64 -2.99
CA MET A 95 -15.65 15.52 -2.10
C MET A 95 -15.42 15.94 -0.64
N TYR A 96 -14.89 17.14 -0.40
CA TYR A 96 -14.34 17.54 0.90
C TYR A 96 -14.89 18.84 1.48
N GLY A 97 -15.58 19.66 0.68
CA GLY A 97 -15.99 21.02 1.04
C GLY A 97 -14.98 22.08 0.64
#